data_AF-A0A940UT88-F1
#
_entry.id   AF-A0A940UT88-F1
#
_cell.length_a   1.000
_cell.length_b   1.000
_cell.length_c   1.000
_cell.angle_alpha   90.00
_cell.angle_beta   90.00
_cell.angle_gamma   90.00
#
_symmetry.space_group_name_H-M   'P 1'
#
loop_
_entity.id
_entity.type
_entity.pdbx_description
1 polymer ?
#
loop_
_entity_poly.entity_id
_entity_poly.type
_entity_poly.pdbx_seq_one_letter_code
_entity_poly.pdbx_strand_id
1 'polypeptide(L)'
;MISYVRQVPIAKSVRKTIENSFAESRDISFRAKISSIPTVESILRAVSVNPNLNTEEELRVFMIKHILSDLRLTKNEQEQFKNNPDLISEQSTQ
;
A
#
# COMPACT_ATOMS: atom_id res chain seq x y z
N MET A 1 15.11 -12.65 1.59
CA MET A 1 13.70 -12.89 1.97
C MET A 1 13.45 -12.46 3.41
N ILE A 2 12.58 -11.48 3.61
CA ILE A 2 12.17 -10.99 4.94
C ILE A 2 11.31 -12.06 5.64
N SER A 3 11.50 -12.27 6.94
CA SER A 3 10.71 -13.25 7.68
C SER A 3 9.23 -12.87 7.76
N TYR A 4 8.34 -13.87 7.77
CA TYR A 4 6.88 -13.64 7.87
C TYR A 4 6.50 -12.77 9.08
N VAL A 5 7.17 -12.98 10.23
CA VAL A 5 6.97 -12.18 11.46
C VAL A 5 7.26 -10.69 11.24
N ARG A 6 8.22 -10.34 10.37
CA ARG A 6 8.48 -8.95 9.96
C ARG A 6 7.55 -8.45 8.85
N GLN A 7 7.11 -9.32 7.95
CA GLN A 7 6.19 -8.94 6.88
C GLN A 7 4.82 -8.49 7.41
N VAL A 8 4.29 -9.13 8.47
CA VAL A 8 2.98 -8.80 9.07
C VAL A 8 2.86 -7.34 9.53
N PRO A 9 3.75 -6.80 10.40
CA PRO A 9 3.67 -5.40 10.81
C PRO A 9 3.89 -4.43 9.66
N ILE A 10 4.75 -4.77 8.68
CA ILE A 10 4.96 -3.94 7.48
C ILE A 10 3.66 -3.88 6.65
N ALA A 11 2.99 -5.01 6.42
CA ALA A 11 1.72 -5.06 5.70
C ALA A 11 0.62 -4.25 6.41
N LYS A 12 0.54 -4.32 7.75
CA LYS A 12 -0.37 -3.49 8.54
C LYS A 12 -0.08 -2.01 8.38
N SER A 13 1.20 -1.62 8.44
CA SER A 13 1.64 -0.23 8.27
C SER A 13 1.27 0.29 6.89
N VAL A 14 1.67 -0.41 5.82
CA VAL A 14 1.36 -0.04 4.44
C VAL A 14 -0.15 0.11 4.24
N ARG A 15 -0.94 -0.87 4.69
CA ARG A 15 -2.40 -0.82 4.58
C ARG A 15 -2.97 0.43 5.26
N LYS A 16 -2.51 0.74 6.47
CA LYS A 16 -2.96 1.91 7.23
C LYS A 16 -2.57 3.23 6.55
N THR A 17 -1.35 3.33 6.01
CA THR A 17 -0.91 4.51 5.25
C THR A 17 -1.82 4.75 4.05
N ILE A 18 -2.18 3.68 3.32
CA ILE A 18 -3.12 3.77 2.20
C ILE A 18 -4.51 4.18 2.71
N GLU A 19 -5.04 3.55 3.76
CA GLU A 19 -6.33 3.93 4.36
C GLU A 19 -6.40 5.42 4.73
N ASN A 20 -5.37 5.94 5.40
CA ASN A 20 -5.28 7.35 5.76
C ASN A 20 -5.30 8.26 4.54
N SER A 21 -4.52 7.92 3.51
CA SER A 21 -4.46 8.70 2.27
C SER A 21 -5.80 8.78 1.56
N PHE A 22 -6.57 7.69 1.56
CA PHE A 22 -7.93 7.71 1.04
C PHE A 22 -8.88 8.52 1.94
N ALA A 23 -8.75 8.41 3.26
CA ALA A 23 -9.62 9.08 4.23
C ALA A 23 -9.47 10.61 4.20
N GLU A 24 -8.27 11.11 3.92
CA GLU A 24 -7.94 12.54 3.81
C GLU A 24 -8.44 13.17 2.50
N SER A 25 -8.83 12.37 1.52
CA SER A 25 -9.36 12.88 0.26
C SER A 25 -10.72 13.55 0.45
N ARG A 26 -10.93 14.66 -0.26
CA ARG A 26 -12.22 15.35 -0.33
C ARG A 26 -13.21 14.64 -1.27
N ASP A 27 -12.73 13.72 -2.10
CA ASP A 27 -13.57 12.95 -3.01
C ASP A 27 -14.24 11.78 -2.27
N ILE A 28 -15.57 11.80 -2.18
CA ILE A 28 -16.38 10.78 -1.50
C ILE A 28 -16.26 9.43 -2.19
N SER A 29 -16.21 9.42 -3.54
CA SER A 29 -16.10 8.20 -4.33
C SER A 29 -14.74 7.56 -4.12
N PHE A 30 -13.69 8.39 -4.04
CA PHE A 30 -12.36 7.93 -3.70
C PHE A 30 -12.32 7.37 -2.27
N ARG A 31 -12.82 8.11 -1.27
CA ARG A 31 -12.92 7.63 0.13
C ARG A 31 -13.66 6.30 0.27
N ALA A 32 -14.70 6.06 -0.52
CA ALA A 32 -15.48 4.81 -0.47
C ALA A 32 -14.64 3.56 -0.77
N LYS A 33 -13.52 3.71 -1.51
CA LYS A 33 -12.59 2.62 -1.85
C LYS A 33 -11.83 2.06 -0.65
N ILE A 34 -11.82 2.74 0.51
CA ILE A 34 -11.22 2.20 1.75
C ILE A 34 -11.76 0.80 2.06
N SER A 35 -13.06 0.60 1.86
CA SER A 35 -13.73 -0.70 2.06
C SER A 35 -13.21 -1.81 1.13
N SER A 36 -12.59 -1.44 0.02
CA SER A 36 -12.04 -2.35 -0.99
C SER A 36 -10.54 -2.60 -0.82
N ILE A 37 -9.88 -1.97 0.16
CA ILE A 37 -8.46 -2.22 0.43
C ILE A 37 -8.27 -3.67 0.89
N PRO A 38 -7.40 -4.46 0.25
CA PRO A 38 -7.17 -5.86 0.61
C PRO A 38 -6.82 -6.05 2.08
N THR A 39 -7.21 -7.20 2.64
CA THR A 39 -6.82 -7.58 4.00
C THR A 39 -5.33 -7.85 4.09
N VAL A 40 -4.77 -7.76 5.30
CA VAL A 40 -3.36 -8.09 5.57
C VAL A 40 -3.02 -9.50 5.09
N GLU A 41 -3.91 -10.47 5.28
CA GLU A 41 -3.72 -11.84 4.81
C GLU A 41 -3.65 -11.93 3.28
N SER A 42 -4.51 -11.20 2.56
CA SER A 42 -4.48 -11.14 1.09
C SER A 42 -3.15 -10.57 0.59
N ILE A 43 -2.70 -9.48 1.21
CA ILE A 43 -1.41 -8.84 0.89
C ILE A 43 -0.25 -9.83 1.12
N LEU A 44 -0.25 -10.52 2.27
CA LEU A 44 0.81 -11.48 2.59
C LEU A 44 0.81 -12.71 1.68
N ARG A 45 -0.36 -13.17 1.20
CA ARG A 45 -0.41 -14.21 0.15
C ARG A 45 0.28 -13.74 -1.12
N ALA A 46 0.04 -12.50 -1.56
CA ALA A 46 0.72 -11.94 -2.74
C ALA A 46 2.24 -11.80 -2.53
N VAL A 47 2.68 -11.46 -1.32
CA VAL A 47 4.11 -11.42 -0.95
C VAL A 47 4.73 -12.82 -1.01
N SER A 48 4.02 -13.84 -0.52
CA SER A 48 4.55 -15.21 -0.41
C SER A 48 4.89 -15.86 -1.76
N VAL A 49 4.23 -15.43 -2.83
CA VAL A 49 4.49 -15.91 -4.20
C VAL A 49 5.57 -15.11 -4.93
N ASN A 50 6.17 -14.11 -4.28
CA ASN A 50 7.17 -13.24 -4.87
C ASN A 50 8.54 -13.39 -4.17
N PRO A 51 9.41 -14.30 -4.65
CA PRO A 51 10.63 -14.70 -3.93
C PRO A 51 11.73 -13.62 -3.90
N ASN A 52 11.59 -12.55 -4.69
CA ASN A 52 12.65 -11.56 -4.92
C ASN A 52 12.57 -10.33 -3.98
N LEU A 53 11.74 -10.38 -2.93
CA LEU A 53 11.59 -9.28 -1.97
C LEU A 53 12.65 -9.42 -0.86
N ASN A 54 13.78 -8.73 -1.03
CA ASN A 54 14.96 -8.89 -0.20
C ASN A 54 15.15 -7.74 0.79
N THR A 55 14.62 -6.55 0.51
CA THR A 55 14.67 -5.39 1.41
C THR A 55 13.27 -4.98 1.88
N GLU A 56 13.21 -4.26 3.01
CA GLU A 56 11.93 -3.78 3.55
C GLU A 56 11.31 -2.73 2.63
N GLU A 57 12.14 -1.96 1.94
CA GLU A 57 11.71 -0.99 0.93
C GLU A 57 11.07 -1.71 -0.28
N GLU A 58 11.72 -2.72 -0.85
CA GLU A 58 11.17 -3.52 -1.95
C GLU A 58 9.83 -4.14 -1.55
N LEU A 59 9.74 -4.66 -0.32
CA LEU A 59 8.52 -5.23 0.23
C LEU A 59 7.40 -4.20 0.32
N ARG A 60 7.67 -3.00 0.86
CA ARG A 60 6.67 -1.92 0.96
C ARG A 60 6.21 -1.46 -0.41
N VAL A 61 7.15 -1.20 -1.33
CA VAL A 61 6.84 -0.78 -2.70
C VAL A 61 5.99 -1.85 -3.40
N PHE A 62 6.31 -3.13 -3.23
CA PHE A 62 5.51 -4.22 -3.76
C PHE A 62 4.09 -4.23 -3.19
N MET A 63 3.93 -4.15 -1.87
CA MET A 63 2.62 -4.14 -1.20
C MET A 63 1.75 -2.96 -1.67
N ILE A 64 2.33 -1.75 -1.75
CA ILE A 64 1.63 -0.56 -2.24
C ILE A 64 1.15 -0.79 -3.68
N LYS A 65 2.05 -1.22 -4.57
CA LYS A 65 1.69 -1.49 -5.97
C LYS A 65 0.59 -2.54 -6.10
N HIS A 66 0.68 -3.62 -5.33
CA HIS A 66 -0.31 -4.68 -5.32
C HIS A 66 -1.69 -4.14 -4.88
N ILE A 67 -1.75 -3.42 -3.77
CA ILE A 67 -3.00 -2.84 -3.25
C ILE A 67 -3.62 -1.87 -4.26
N LEU A 68 -2.82 -0.95 -4.83
CA LEU A 68 -3.33 0.03 -5.80
C LEU A 68 -3.82 -0.64 -7.10
N SER A 69 -3.17 -1.71 -7.54
CA SER A 69 -3.62 -2.51 -8.68
C SER A 69 -4.96 -3.20 -8.40
N ASP A 70 -5.13 -3.77 -7.20
CA ASP A 70 -6.37 -4.43 -6.78
C ASP A 70 -7.55 -3.45 -6.69
N LEU A 71 -7.29 -2.21 -6.28
CA LEU A 71 -8.29 -1.14 -6.20
C LEU A 71 -8.77 -0.63 -7.57
N ARG A 72 -8.06 -0.99 -8.65
CA ARG A 72 -8.34 -0.59 -10.05
C ARG A 72 -8.61 0.91 -10.18
N LEU A 73 -7.75 1.71 -9.56
CA LEU A 73 -7.87 3.16 -9.57
C LEU A 73 -7.77 3.70 -11.01
N THR A 74 -8.65 4.65 -11.35
CA THR A 74 -8.56 5.45 -12.57
C THR A 74 -7.29 6.30 -12.57
N LYS A 75 -6.89 6.84 -13.73
CA LYS A 75 -5.70 7.70 -13.82
C LYS A 75 -5.77 8.91 -12.88
N ASN A 76 -6.92 9.57 -12.80
CA ASN A 76 -7.13 10.71 -11.91
C ASN A 76 -7.01 10.32 -10.43
N GLU A 77 -7.56 9.17 -10.05
CA GLU A 77 -7.45 8.65 -8.68
C GLU A 77 -6.01 8.26 -8.33
N GLN A 78 -5.25 7.71 -9.28
CA GLN A 78 -3.81 7.44 -9.09
C GLN A 78 -3.01 8.73 -8.90
N GLU A 79 -3.34 9.80 -9.63
CA GLU A 79 -2.69 11.11 -9.45
C GLU A 79 -3.04 11.74 -8.10
N GLN A 80 -4.31 11.67 -7.67
CA GLN A 80 -4.71 12.10 -6.33
C GLN A 80 -3.95 11.32 -5.23
N PHE A 81 -3.77 10.01 -5.43
CA PHE A 81 -3.03 9.17 -4.51
C PHE A 81 -1.53 9.48 -4.47
N LYS A 82 -0.90 9.75 -5.63
CA LYS A 82 0.53 10.10 -5.75
C LYS A 82 0.89 11.43 -5.10
N ASN A 83 -0.07 12.36 -5.04
CA ASN A 83 0.15 13.68 -4.45
C ASN A 83 0.06 13.68 -2.91
N ASN A 84 -0.16 12.52 -2.27
CA ASN A 84 -0.17 12.44 -0.82
C ASN A 84 1.28 12.32 -0.27
N PRO A 85 1.80 13.36 0.43
CA PRO A 85 3.20 13.45 0.84
C PRO A 85 3.63 12.35 1.83
N ASP A 86 2.71 11.78 2.62
CA ASP A 86 3.03 10.75 3.62
C ASP A 86 3.51 9.42 3.01
N LEU A 87 3.24 9.17 1.72
CA LEU A 87 3.74 8.00 1.00
C LEU A 87 5.12 8.23 0.37
N ILE A 88 5.48 9.49 0.09
CA ILE A 88 6.77 9.88 -0.48
C ILE A 88 7.81 10.08 0.64
N SER A 89 7.38 10.53 1.82
CA SER A 89 8.28 10.81 2.95
C SER A 89 8.94 9.55 3.57
N GLU A 90 8.39 8.34 3.40
CA GLU A 90 9.10 7.11 3.77
C GLU A 90 10.22 6.71 2.78
N GLN A 91 10.35 7.38 1.62
CA GLN A 91 11.48 7.21 0.69
C GLN A 91 12.57 8.28 0.82
N SER A 92 12.45 9.23 1.75
CA SER A 92 13.36 10.38 1.85
C SER A 92 13.84 10.66 3.27
N THR A 93 14.22 9.63 4.00
CA THR A 93 15.06 9.80 5.20
C THR A 93 16.35 8.98 5.02
N GLN A 94 17.34 9.64 4.40
CA GLN A 94 18.77 9.33 4.59
C GLN A 94 19.21 9.75 5.99
#